data_AF-A0A9N8DVR9-F1
#
_entry.id   AF-A0A9N8DVR9-F1
#
_cell.length_a   1.000
_cell.length_b   1.000
_cell.length_c   1.000
_cell.angle_alpha   90.00
_cell.angle_beta   90.00
_cell.angle_gamma   90.00
#
_symmetry.space_group_name_H-M   'P 1'
#
loop_
_entity.id
_entity.type
_entity.pdbx_description
1 polymer ?
#
loop_
_entity_poly.entity_id
_entity_poly.type
_entity_poly.pdbx_seq_one_letter_code
_entity_poly.pdbx_strand_id
1 'polypeptide(L)'
;MMKSPRSPYSSSERGGVFALLFRFSQTMMFLLGLTYTIIVLMPLLQRQNAILQGNLSSSSTAASSTLSLLEGFQWKSPQNNQSCDSHHHHTTPTSIVIPHNPNRTITLVHVGKAGGVSLRRMTVIFCKLFFTRKKHYTPETVARKFEKCVDLQFANSTALAHLTKHYFHLEEYSTQELEESTSFLVTLRNPVDRIISAYRFSHPGNCNDGNRNEIWHPRGCEAEKHRDQPGLIQNRILYDCFPSPAMEEFAQAILRPWRRGTFGPNLTKDERRECRWLAREMVQGSGTWGSGPHMLYNYAFYAQRSIWKYPTKEVFGVRTEHELEDIVALDALLGGNGQFRENAEVSHGSEGYVASPLSTEAYQKLCCVLEMEIDVYQDLLQRVLNLNQTAKQETVDSLRHKCGITTTWTEWRVMCRKKLKKDLRVLKPSLVVNETKLVRVRDDGPQQGGPL
;
A
#
# COMPACT_ATOMS: atom_id res chain seq x y z
N MET A 1 -73.94 -2.66 -13.27
CA MET A 1 -74.31 -1.45 -12.50
C MET A 1 -74.61 -1.87 -11.08
N MET A 2 -73.71 -1.66 -10.12
CA MET A 2 -74.02 -1.72 -8.69
C MET A 2 -73.00 -0.87 -7.92
N LYS A 3 -73.53 -0.01 -7.05
CA LYS A 3 -72.85 1.05 -6.29
C LYS A 3 -72.10 0.46 -5.09
N SER A 4 -70.90 0.99 -4.83
CA SER A 4 -70.18 0.77 -3.57
C SER A 4 -70.48 1.90 -2.56
N PRO A 5 -70.71 1.60 -1.27
CA PRO A 5 -70.97 2.62 -0.26
C PRO A 5 -69.69 3.23 0.33
N ARG A 6 -69.80 4.51 0.73
CA ARG A 6 -68.80 5.30 1.46
C ARG A 6 -68.77 4.91 2.94
N SER A 7 -67.58 4.94 3.54
CA SER A 7 -67.35 4.92 4.99
C SER A 7 -66.87 6.30 5.45
N PRO A 8 -67.36 6.85 6.58
CA PRO A 8 -66.83 8.05 7.20
C PRO A 8 -66.06 7.72 8.48
N TYR A 9 -64.78 8.09 8.57
CA TYR A 9 -64.15 8.33 9.87
C TYR A 9 -63.17 9.49 9.78
N SER A 10 -63.45 10.53 10.56
CA SER A 10 -62.63 11.70 10.78
C SER A 10 -61.53 11.38 11.80
N SER A 11 -60.32 11.88 11.55
CA SER A 11 -59.22 11.88 12.50
C SER A 11 -58.77 13.31 12.75
N SER A 12 -59.29 13.89 13.82
CA SER A 12 -58.80 15.11 14.46
C SER A 12 -58.35 14.71 15.86
N GLU A 13 -57.24 15.29 16.35
CA GLU A 13 -56.70 15.16 17.72
C GLU A 13 -55.80 13.95 18.06
N ARG A 14 -54.63 13.82 17.42
CA ARG A 14 -53.43 13.16 18.03
C ARG A 14 -52.10 13.82 17.63
N GLY A 15 -52.02 15.16 17.68
CA GLY A 15 -50.81 15.90 17.29
C GLY A 15 -49.86 16.31 18.42
N GLY A 16 -50.30 16.31 19.69
CA GLY A 16 -49.54 16.95 20.79
C GLY A 16 -48.47 16.08 21.45
N VAL A 17 -48.73 14.78 21.64
CA VAL A 17 -47.88 13.92 22.49
C VAL A 17 -46.64 13.39 21.75
N PHE A 18 -46.74 13.19 20.43
CA PHE A 18 -45.61 12.71 19.62
C PHE A 18 -44.50 13.76 19.44
N ALA A 19 -44.86 15.05 19.38
CA ALA A 19 -43.89 16.13 19.25
C ALA A 19 -43.03 16.33 20.52
N LEU A 20 -43.60 16.05 21.70
CA LEU A 20 -42.87 16.19 22.98
C LEU A 20 -41.86 15.04 23.19
N LEU A 21 -42.24 13.81 22.83
CA LEU A 21 -41.36 12.64 22.92
C LEU A 21 -40.21 12.70 21.91
N PHE A 22 -40.44 13.28 20.72
CA PHE A 22 -39.39 13.45 19.72
C PHE A 22 -38.33 14.49 20.14
N ARG A 23 -38.74 15.57 20.82
CA ARG A 23 -37.81 16.56 21.38
C ARG A 23 -37.01 16.05 22.56
N PHE A 24 -37.58 15.18 23.40
CA PHE A 24 -36.84 14.56 24.51
C PHE A 24 -35.76 13.59 24.01
N SER A 25 -36.04 12.82 22.96
CA SER A 25 -35.09 11.88 22.35
C SER A 25 -33.89 12.60 21.72
N GLN A 26 -34.10 13.72 21.01
CA GLN A 26 -33.01 14.48 20.41
C GLN A 26 -32.09 15.12 21.45
N THR A 27 -32.63 15.68 22.53
CA THR A 27 -31.83 16.28 23.61
C THR A 27 -31.02 15.23 24.36
N MET A 28 -31.59 14.04 24.59
CA MET A 28 -30.88 12.93 25.25
C MET A 28 -29.76 12.35 24.38
N MET A 29 -29.98 12.25 23.06
CA MET A 29 -28.93 11.86 22.09
C MET A 29 -27.81 12.90 22.02
N PHE A 30 -28.13 14.20 22.14
CA PHE A 30 -27.13 15.27 22.16
C PHE A 30 -26.28 15.24 23.44
N LEU A 31 -26.89 14.99 24.60
CA LEU A 31 -26.19 14.87 25.89
C LEU A 31 -25.33 13.59 25.98
N LEU A 32 -25.81 12.48 25.41
CA LEU A 32 -25.01 11.24 25.30
C LEU A 32 -23.85 11.39 24.30
N GLY A 33 -24.06 12.13 23.21
CA GLY A 33 -22.99 12.50 22.28
C GLY A 33 -21.92 13.39 22.93
N LEU A 34 -22.32 14.38 23.72
CA LEU A 34 -21.40 15.28 24.43
C LEU A 34 -20.58 14.55 25.50
N THR A 35 -21.21 13.65 26.27
CA THR A 35 -20.51 12.87 27.29
C THR A 35 -19.55 11.84 26.68
N TYR A 36 -19.93 11.19 25.57
CA TYR A 36 -19.02 10.31 24.82
C TYR A 36 -17.81 11.08 24.25
N THR A 37 -18.05 12.29 23.74
CA THR A 37 -16.99 13.18 23.24
C THR A 37 -16.04 13.56 24.37
N ILE A 38 -16.54 13.94 25.56
CA ILE A 38 -15.69 14.32 26.70
C ILE A 38 -14.88 13.12 27.23
N ILE A 39 -15.51 11.96 27.40
CA ILE A 39 -14.84 10.77 27.97
C ILE A 39 -13.78 10.19 27.03
N VAL A 40 -13.99 10.25 25.71
CA VAL A 40 -13.05 9.69 24.72
C VAL A 40 -12.00 10.71 24.29
N LEU A 41 -12.35 11.99 24.11
CA LEU A 41 -11.38 13.00 23.66
C LEU A 41 -10.53 13.60 24.78
N MET A 42 -10.98 13.66 26.04
CA MET A 42 -10.13 14.21 27.12
C MET A 42 -8.85 13.39 27.36
N PRO A 43 -8.88 12.04 27.40
CA PRO A 43 -7.65 11.25 27.54
C PRO A 43 -6.71 11.40 26.34
N LEU A 44 -7.26 11.63 25.14
CA LEU A 44 -6.50 11.89 23.90
C LEU A 44 -5.85 13.30 23.92
N LEU A 45 -6.56 14.31 24.40
CA LEU A 45 -6.04 15.67 24.60
C LEU A 45 -4.99 15.74 25.73
N GLN A 46 -5.18 14.97 26.81
CA GLN A 46 -4.17 14.85 27.87
C GLN A 46 -2.90 14.12 27.37
N ARG A 47 -3.04 13.10 26.51
CA ARG A 47 -1.88 12.45 25.85
C ARG A 47 -1.14 13.38 24.89
N GLN A 48 -1.84 14.23 24.15
CA GLN A 48 -1.20 15.22 23.28
C GLN A 48 -0.50 16.33 24.08
N ASN A 49 -1.08 16.77 25.21
CA ASN A 49 -0.42 17.74 26.10
C ASN A 49 0.81 17.18 26.80
N ALA A 50 0.84 15.89 27.17
CA ALA A 50 2.03 15.25 27.72
C ALA A 50 3.19 15.15 26.70
N ILE A 51 2.87 14.96 25.41
CA ILE A 51 3.85 14.95 24.32
C ILE A 51 4.35 16.37 24.00
N LEU A 52 3.49 17.39 24.17
CA LEU A 52 3.87 18.80 23.97
C LEU A 52 4.66 19.39 25.15
N GLN A 53 4.42 18.96 26.39
CA GLN A 53 5.15 19.44 27.57
C GLN A 53 6.51 18.75 27.76
N GLY A 54 6.72 17.56 27.18
CA GLY A 54 8.03 16.88 27.20
C GLY A 54 9.12 17.52 26.33
N ASN A 55 8.79 18.52 25.51
CA ASN A 55 9.72 19.18 24.57
C ASN A 55 9.90 20.69 24.79
N LEU A 56 9.45 21.22 25.93
CA LEU A 56 9.65 22.64 26.28
C LEU A 56 10.91 22.83 27.13
N SER A 57 12.07 22.53 26.53
CA SER A 57 13.37 23.06 26.95
C SER A 57 14.30 23.24 25.75
N SER A 58 13.85 23.94 24.71
CA SER A 58 14.71 24.80 23.87
C SER A 58 13.89 25.63 22.88
N SER A 59 14.36 26.86 22.71
CA SER A 59 13.87 28.01 21.95
C SER A 59 13.14 27.80 20.61
N SER A 60 12.00 28.50 20.51
CA SER A 60 11.47 29.30 19.39
C SER A 60 12.08 29.16 17.97
N THR A 61 11.27 28.65 17.03
CA THR A 61 10.97 29.28 15.71
C THR A 61 9.95 28.41 14.95
N ALA A 62 8.67 28.78 15.02
CA ALA A 62 7.59 28.09 14.32
C ALA A 62 7.36 28.72 12.94
N ALA A 63 8.14 28.30 11.93
CA ALA A 63 7.83 28.47 10.51
C ALA A 63 8.77 27.62 9.62
N SER A 64 8.82 26.29 9.80
CA SER A 64 9.54 25.40 8.86
C SER A 64 9.18 23.90 9.01
N SER A 65 7.90 23.55 9.07
CA SER A 65 7.46 22.17 9.32
C SER A 65 7.16 21.33 8.06
N THR A 66 7.38 21.86 6.85
CA THR A 66 7.11 21.12 5.59
C THR A 66 8.35 20.66 4.83
N LEU A 67 9.56 21.12 5.19
CA LEU A 67 10.81 20.63 4.57
C LEU A 67 11.39 19.40 5.28
N SER A 68 11.17 19.26 6.59
CA SER A 68 11.74 18.17 7.41
C SER A 68 11.15 16.79 7.12
N LEU A 69 10.00 16.69 6.43
CA LEU A 69 9.42 15.41 6.03
C LEU A 69 10.12 14.76 4.83
N LEU A 70 10.87 15.52 4.01
CA LEU A 70 11.65 14.97 2.90
C LEU A 70 13.11 14.63 3.28
N GLU A 71 13.65 15.25 4.34
CA GLU A 71 15.00 14.97 4.84
C GLU A 71 15.02 14.03 6.07
N GLY A 72 13.91 13.94 6.82
CA GLY A 72 13.79 13.09 8.01
C GLY A 72 13.69 11.59 7.72
N PHE A 73 13.44 11.19 6.46
CA PHE A 73 13.56 9.81 6.00
C PHE A 73 14.93 9.59 5.35
N GLN A 74 16.01 9.90 6.07
CA GLN A 74 17.33 9.40 5.70
C GLN A 74 17.37 7.90 6.04
N TRP A 75 16.78 7.09 5.17
CA TRP A 75 17.05 5.66 5.14
C TRP A 75 18.55 5.49 4.95
N LYS A 76 19.27 5.24 6.04
CA LYS A 76 20.60 4.68 5.99
C LYS A 76 20.43 3.26 5.49
N SER A 77 20.37 3.11 4.17
CA SER A 77 20.54 1.80 3.53
C SER A 77 21.73 1.14 4.22
N PRO A 78 21.59 -0.06 4.79
CA PRO A 78 22.74 -0.83 5.23
C PRO A 78 23.68 -0.83 4.05
N GLN A 79 24.87 -0.26 4.19
CA GLN A 79 25.89 -0.26 3.13
C GLN A 79 26.39 -1.69 2.97
N ASN A 80 25.56 -2.56 2.37
CA ASN A 80 26.00 -3.78 1.75
C ASN A 80 26.64 -3.37 0.43
N ASN A 81 27.85 -2.82 0.52
CA ASN A 81 28.76 -2.60 -0.61
C ASN A 81 29.32 -3.93 -1.16
N GLN A 82 28.53 -5.01 -1.09
CA GLN A 82 28.84 -6.23 -1.83
C GLN A 82 28.44 -5.97 -3.29
N SER A 83 29.38 -5.35 -3.99
CA SER A 83 29.41 -5.33 -5.45
C SER A 83 29.19 -6.74 -5.97
N CYS A 84 28.16 -6.95 -6.79
CA CYS A 84 27.86 -8.23 -7.42
C CYS A 84 28.83 -8.61 -8.56
N ASP A 85 30.00 -7.95 -8.66
CA ASP A 85 31.01 -8.19 -9.70
C ASP A 85 32.07 -9.25 -9.31
N SER A 86 31.69 -10.33 -8.61
CA SER A 86 32.59 -11.48 -8.40
C SER A 86 32.30 -12.60 -9.40
N HIS A 87 33.28 -12.86 -10.27
CA HIS A 87 33.41 -14.09 -11.04
C HIS A 87 33.41 -15.30 -10.10
N HIS A 88 32.24 -15.84 -9.76
CA HIS A 88 32.13 -17.06 -8.96
C HIS A 88 32.18 -18.29 -9.86
N HIS A 89 33.18 -19.14 -9.59
CA HIS A 89 33.19 -20.54 -9.99
C HIS A 89 31.82 -21.17 -9.70
N HIS A 90 31.24 -21.85 -10.69
CA HIS A 90 30.02 -22.65 -10.55
C HIS A 90 30.24 -23.79 -9.55
N THR A 91 30.11 -23.50 -8.26
CA THR A 91 29.85 -24.51 -7.25
C THR A 91 28.39 -24.93 -7.40
N THR A 92 28.17 -26.24 -7.46
CA THR A 92 26.83 -26.85 -7.48
C THR A 92 25.97 -26.22 -6.38
N PRO A 93 24.73 -25.80 -6.68
CA PRO A 93 23.88 -25.12 -5.72
C PRO A 93 23.67 -26.01 -4.49
N THR A 94 24.25 -25.61 -3.36
CA THR A 94 23.98 -26.23 -2.06
C THR A 94 22.49 -26.16 -1.81
N SER A 95 21.87 -27.31 -1.58
CA SER A 95 20.46 -27.41 -1.21
C SER A 95 20.17 -26.46 -0.05
N ILE A 96 19.18 -25.59 -0.21
CA ILE A 96 18.75 -24.66 0.83
C ILE A 96 18.19 -25.51 1.99
N VAL A 97 18.90 -25.57 3.10
CA VAL A 97 18.42 -26.26 4.31
C VAL A 97 17.75 -25.22 5.21
N ILE A 98 16.43 -25.29 5.30
CA ILE A 98 15.68 -24.52 6.30
C ILE A 98 15.63 -25.34 7.59
N PRO A 99 16.06 -24.80 8.73
CA PRO A 99 15.94 -25.49 10.01
C PRO A 99 14.49 -25.93 10.25
N HIS A 100 14.31 -27.18 10.67
CA HIS A 100 13.00 -27.64 11.10
C HIS A 100 12.63 -26.91 12.40
N ASN A 101 11.48 -26.24 12.41
CA ASN A 101 10.95 -25.56 13.58
C ASN A 101 9.51 -26.03 13.81
N PRO A 102 9.26 -26.91 14.80
CA PRO A 102 7.92 -27.44 15.06
C PRO A 102 6.94 -26.37 15.56
N ASN A 103 7.46 -25.24 16.06
CA ASN A 103 6.69 -24.11 16.56
C ASN A 103 6.62 -22.97 15.54
N ARG A 104 6.88 -23.24 14.25
CA ARG A 104 6.86 -22.20 13.22
C ARG A 104 5.47 -21.57 13.10
N THR A 105 5.42 -20.25 13.19
CA THR A 105 4.24 -19.42 12.96
C THR A 105 4.58 -18.36 11.92
N ILE A 106 3.79 -18.31 10.86
CA ILE A 106 4.03 -17.43 9.71
C ILE A 106 2.99 -16.30 9.72
N THR A 107 3.45 -15.05 9.64
CA THR A 107 2.61 -13.93 9.22
C THR A 107 2.68 -13.78 7.70
N LEU A 108 1.52 -13.81 7.04
CA LEU A 108 1.39 -13.38 5.65
C LEU A 108 1.42 -11.84 5.56
N VAL A 109 2.51 -11.29 5.04
CA VAL A 109 2.69 -9.87 4.72
C VAL A 109 2.17 -9.63 3.31
N HIS A 110 0.90 -9.26 3.21
CA HIS A 110 0.21 -9.03 1.94
C HIS A 110 0.44 -7.59 1.46
N VAL A 111 1.44 -7.44 0.60
CA VAL A 111 1.67 -6.20 -0.13
C VAL A 111 0.61 -6.02 -1.21
N GLY A 112 -0.10 -4.89 -1.17
CA GLY A 112 -1.22 -4.63 -2.07
C GLY A 112 -0.87 -4.85 -3.53
N LYS A 113 -1.71 -5.62 -4.24
CA LYS A 113 -1.55 -5.93 -5.67
C LYS A 113 -0.32 -6.77 -6.02
N ALA A 114 0.24 -7.48 -5.05
CA ALA A 114 1.35 -8.41 -5.26
C ALA A 114 0.95 -9.89 -5.07
N GLY A 115 -0.26 -10.32 -5.43
CA GLY A 115 -0.64 -11.74 -5.33
C GLY A 115 -1.38 -12.13 -4.05
N GLY A 116 -1.34 -11.31 -2.99
CA GLY A 116 -1.74 -11.79 -1.66
C GLY A 116 -3.20 -12.19 -1.45
N VAL A 117 -4.13 -11.83 -2.34
CA VAL A 117 -5.51 -12.38 -2.29
C VAL A 117 -5.55 -13.85 -2.69
N SER A 118 -4.72 -14.26 -3.67
CA SER A 118 -4.63 -15.61 -4.20
C SER A 118 -3.90 -16.49 -3.19
N LEU A 119 -2.72 -16.05 -2.74
CA LEU A 119 -2.00 -16.71 -1.64
C LEU A 119 -2.86 -16.82 -0.37
N ARG A 120 -3.63 -15.80 0.00
CA ARG A 120 -4.56 -15.89 1.14
C ARG A 120 -5.55 -17.03 0.99
N ARG A 121 -6.12 -17.28 -0.21
CA ARG A 121 -7.07 -18.38 -0.46
C ARG A 121 -6.44 -19.75 -0.27
N MET A 122 -5.13 -19.86 -0.38
CA MET A 122 -4.37 -21.10 -0.19
C MET A 122 -3.93 -21.32 1.26
N THR A 123 -4.37 -20.48 2.21
CA THR A 123 -4.00 -20.59 3.63
C THR A 123 -5.22 -20.49 4.54
N VAL A 124 -5.08 -20.88 5.82
CA VAL A 124 -6.17 -20.78 6.79
C VAL A 124 -6.62 -19.33 7.05
N ILE A 125 -5.82 -18.33 6.63
CA ILE A 125 -6.19 -16.91 6.69
C ILE A 125 -7.49 -16.63 5.92
N PHE A 126 -7.75 -17.34 4.81
CA PHE A 126 -9.01 -17.21 4.09
C PHE A 126 -10.22 -17.48 5.00
N CYS A 127 -10.19 -18.60 5.72
CA CYS A 127 -11.24 -18.97 6.67
C CYS A 127 -11.33 -17.94 7.81
N LYS A 128 -10.19 -17.51 8.38
CA LYS A 128 -10.14 -16.51 9.47
C LYS A 128 -10.84 -15.21 9.06
N LEU A 129 -10.43 -14.60 7.94
CA LEU A 129 -10.97 -13.30 7.51
C LEU A 129 -12.44 -13.38 7.05
N PHE A 130 -12.87 -14.51 6.50
CA PHE A 130 -14.25 -14.67 6.04
C PHE A 130 -15.25 -14.58 7.21
N PHE A 131 -14.90 -15.15 8.36
CA PHE A 131 -15.80 -15.17 9.52
C PHE A 131 -15.61 -13.98 10.48
N THR A 132 -14.41 -13.46 10.66
CA THR A 132 -14.18 -12.32 11.59
C THR A 132 -14.86 -11.03 11.15
N ARG A 133 -15.19 -10.88 9.87
CA ARG A 133 -15.91 -9.71 9.35
C ARG A 133 -17.43 -9.77 9.57
N LYS A 134 -17.98 -10.90 10.06
CA LYS A 134 -19.41 -11.06 10.29
C LYS A 134 -19.78 -10.60 11.71
N LYS A 135 -20.20 -9.33 11.83
CA LYS A 135 -20.58 -8.69 13.12
C LYS A 135 -21.63 -9.43 13.96
N HIS A 136 -22.41 -10.34 13.36
CA HIS A 136 -23.49 -11.06 14.03
C HIS A 136 -23.08 -12.45 14.55
N TYR A 137 -21.83 -12.87 14.39
CA TYR A 137 -21.37 -14.16 14.91
C TYR A 137 -20.79 -14.02 16.31
N THR A 138 -21.20 -14.91 17.21
CA THR A 138 -20.56 -15.07 18.52
C THR A 138 -19.16 -15.68 18.35
N PRO A 139 -18.24 -15.49 19.32
CA PRO A 139 -16.91 -16.11 19.27
C PRO A 139 -16.95 -17.63 19.05
N GLU A 140 -17.88 -18.34 19.68
CA GLU A 140 -18.05 -19.80 19.55
C GLU A 140 -18.54 -20.17 18.15
N THR A 141 -19.43 -19.36 17.58
CA THR A 141 -19.91 -19.55 16.20
C THR A 141 -18.78 -19.32 15.19
N VAL A 142 -17.93 -18.32 15.42
CA VAL A 142 -16.74 -18.06 14.59
C VAL A 142 -15.78 -19.25 14.68
N ALA A 143 -15.47 -19.74 15.89
CA ALA A 143 -14.58 -20.89 16.09
C ALA A 143 -15.08 -22.15 15.35
N ARG A 144 -16.33 -22.55 15.58
CA ARG A 144 -16.93 -23.73 14.92
C ARG A 144 -16.97 -23.61 13.39
N LYS A 145 -17.28 -22.42 12.86
CA LYS A 145 -17.31 -22.19 11.41
C LYS A 145 -15.91 -22.14 10.81
N PHE A 146 -14.95 -21.59 11.55
CA PHE A 146 -13.54 -21.57 11.18
C PHE A 146 -12.99 -23.00 11.06
N GLU A 147 -13.16 -23.83 12.09
CA GLU A 147 -12.76 -25.25 12.07
C GLU A 147 -13.36 -25.98 10.87
N LYS A 148 -14.69 -25.89 10.70
CA LYS A 148 -15.38 -26.50 9.55
C LYS A 148 -14.83 -26.00 8.20
N CYS A 149 -14.48 -24.73 8.08
CA CYS A 149 -13.88 -24.20 6.85
C CYS A 149 -12.47 -24.76 6.64
N VAL A 150 -11.67 -24.82 7.70
CA VAL A 150 -10.31 -25.38 7.64
C VAL A 150 -10.37 -26.84 7.21
N ASP A 151 -11.23 -27.65 7.82
CA ASP A 151 -11.40 -29.06 7.46
C ASP A 151 -11.87 -29.21 6.00
N LEU A 152 -12.83 -28.40 5.54
CA LEU A 152 -13.35 -28.53 4.17
C LEU A 152 -12.36 -28.05 3.10
N GLN A 153 -11.64 -26.96 3.36
CA GLN A 153 -10.73 -26.34 2.38
C GLN A 153 -9.34 -26.96 2.41
N PHE A 154 -8.92 -27.47 3.57
CA PHE A 154 -7.56 -27.94 3.83
C PHE A 154 -7.55 -29.34 4.48
N ALA A 155 -8.55 -30.21 4.26
CA ALA A 155 -8.50 -31.60 4.77
C ALA A 155 -7.22 -32.36 4.36
N ASN A 156 -6.75 -32.11 3.14
CA ASN A 156 -5.53 -32.72 2.59
C ASN A 156 -4.32 -31.78 2.75
N SER A 157 -4.34 -30.92 3.77
CA SER A 157 -3.58 -29.68 3.86
C SER A 157 -2.10 -29.82 3.52
N THR A 158 -1.64 -28.77 2.86
CA THR A 158 -0.26 -28.34 2.73
C THR A 158 0.23 -27.76 4.07
N ALA A 159 1.51 -27.95 4.42
CA ALA A 159 2.09 -27.44 5.66
C ALA A 159 2.02 -25.91 5.73
N LEU A 160 2.28 -25.24 4.59
CA LEU A 160 2.22 -23.80 4.44
C LEU A 160 0.87 -23.22 4.87
N ALA A 161 -0.23 -23.87 4.48
CA ALA A 161 -1.58 -23.40 4.78
C ALA A 161 -1.82 -23.30 6.28
N HIS A 162 -1.40 -24.31 7.05
CA HIS A 162 -1.58 -24.36 8.50
C HIS A 162 -0.55 -23.53 9.28
N LEU A 163 0.69 -23.40 8.79
CA LEU A 163 1.73 -22.61 9.46
C LEU A 163 1.45 -21.10 9.35
N THR A 164 0.66 -20.66 8.37
CA THR A 164 0.27 -19.26 8.20
C THR A 164 -0.88 -18.86 9.14
N LYS A 165 -0.54 -18.29 10.30
CA LYS A 165 -1.50 -17.99 11.39
C LYS A 165 -2.00 -16.53 11.40
N HIS A 166 -1.16 -15.61 10.94
CA HIS A 166 -1.39 -14.18 11.06
C HIS A 166 -1.38 -13.49 9.70
N TYR A 167 -1.92 -12.28 9.64
CA TYR A 167 -2.13 -11.54 8.40
C TYR A 167 -1.86 -10.06 8.62
N PHE A 168 -1.05 -9.49 7.74
CA PHE A 168 -0.73 -8.07 7.71
C PHE A 168 -1.07 -7.50 6.35
N HIS A 169 -2.08 -6.63 6.28
CA HIS A 169 -2.46 -5.93 5.06
C HIS A 169 -2.97 -4.51 5.37
N LEU A 170 -2.39 -3.49 4.73
CA LEU A 170 -2.66 -2.09 5.00
C LEU A 170 -2.47 -1.78 6.50
N GLU A 171 -3.45 -1.20 7.16
CA GLU A 171 -3.44 -0.96 8.62
C GLU A 171 -4.09 -2.11 9.42
N GLU A 172 -4.58 -3.16 8.76
CA GLU A 172 -5.16 -4.33 9.42
C GLU A 172 -4.04 -5.31 9.84
N TYR A 173 -3.46 -5.11 11.03
CA TYR A 173 -2.52 -6.03 11.67
C TYR A 173 -2.45 -5.87 13.19
N SER A 174 -1.94 -6.89 13.88
CA SER A 174 -1.61 -6.83 15.31
C SER A 174 -0.08 -6.80 15.49
N THR A 175 0.43 -5.83 16.24
CA THR A 175 1.86 -5.76 16.58
C THR A 175 2.31 -6.98 17.37
N GLN A 176 1.45 -7.49 18.25
CA GLN A 176 1.72 -8.71 19.02
C GLN A 176 1.83 -9.93 18.09
N GLU A 177 0.94 -10.08 17.11
CA GLU A 177 1.03 -11.18 16.13
C GLU A 177 2.33 -11.09 15.30
N LEU A 178 2.76 -9.88 14.94
CA LEU A 178 4.05 -9.68 14.26
C LEU A 178 5.24 -10.04 15.16
N GLU A 179 5.15 -9.82 16.48
CA GLU A 179 6.17 -10.14 17.48
C GLU A 179 6.24 -11.63 17.79
N GLU A 180 5.10 -12.31 17.84
CA GLU A 180 4.97 -13.75 18.12
C GLU A 180 5.31 -14.62 16.90
N SER A 181 5.20 -14.08 15.68
CA SER A 181 5.53 -14.82 14.47
C SER A 181 7.00 -15.25 14.45
N THR A 182 7.31 -16.47 14.05
CA THR A 182 8.71 -16.89 13.83
C THR A 182 9.23 -16.47 12.46
N SER A 183 8.32 -16.30 11.50
CA SER A 183 8.66 -16.10 10.09
C SER A 183 7.67 -15.15 9.40
N PHE A 184 8.10 -14.48 8.34
CA PHE A 184 7.26 -13.69 7.45
C PHE A 184 7.15 -14.36 6.10
N LEU A 185 5.95 -14.37 5.52
CA LEU A 185 5.71 -14.74 4.13
C LEU A 185 5.30 -13.49 3.37
N VAL A 186 6.18 -12.98 2.53
CA VAL A 186 6.00 -11.72 1.81
C VAL A 186 5.54 -12.00 0.39
N THR A 187 4.47 -11.34 -0.02
CA THR A 187 4.01 -11.38 -1.40
C THR A 187 4.82 -10.41 -2.24
N LEU A 188 5.49 -10.91 -3.28
CA LEU A 188 6.38 -10.16 -4.14
C LEU A 188 5.78 -10.02 -5.53
N ARG A 189 6.00 -8.87 -6.14
CA ARG A 189 5.65 -8.54 -7.53
C ARG A 189 6.60 -7.46 -7.99
N ASN A 190 6.96 -7.48 -9.27
CA ASN A 190 7.70 -6.38 -9.88
C ASN A 190 7.08 -5.03 -9.47
N PRO A 191 7.84 -4.11 -8.84
CA PRO A 191 7.30 -2.84 -8.33
C PRO A 191 6.53 -2.04 -9.38
N VAL A 192 6.98 -2.07 -10.64
CA VAL A 192 6.32 -1.34 -11.73
C VAL A 192 4.96 -1.96 -12.06
N ASP A 193 4.89 -3.29 -12.20
CA ASP A 193 3.63 -3.99 -12.47
C ASP A 193 2.65 -3.87 -11.31
N ARG A 194 3.16 -3.80 -10.07
CA ARG A 194 2.34 -3.58 -8.89
C ARG A 194 1.65 -2.22 -8.95
N ILE A 195 2.37 -1.15 -9.28
CA ILE A 195 1.80 0.19 -9.47
C ILE A 195 0.80 0.18 -10.63
N ILE A 196 1.12 -0.45 -11.76
CA ILE A 196 0.17 -0.58 -12.89
C ILE A 196 -1.13 -1.26 -12.46
N SER A 197 -1.02 -2.36 -11.73
CA SER A 197 -2.17 -3.10 -11.22
C SER A 197 -2.97 -2.30 -10.18
N ALA A 198 -2.29 -1.56 -9.30
CA ALA A 198 -2.93 -0.70 -8.30
C ALA A 198 -3.67 0.50 -8.93
N TYR A 199 -3.10 1.10 -9.99
CA TYR A 199 -3.74 2.18 -10.73
C TYR A 199 -5.02 1.65 -11.40
N ARG A 200 -4.91 0.58 -12.19
CA ARG A 200 -6.05 -0.02 -12.90
C ARG A 200 -7.16 -0.44 -11.93
N PHE A 201 -6.81 -1.07 -10.81
CA PHE A 201 -7.77 -1.46 -9.78
C PHE A 201 -8.51 -0.28 -9.14
N SER A 202 -7.85 0.87 -9.02
CA SER A 202 -8.41 2.06 -8.37
C SER A 202 -9.15 2.98 -9.34
N HIS A 203 -8.93 2.82 -10.65
CA HIS A 203 -9.48 3.71 -11.66
C HIS A 203 -10.97 3.41 -11.97
N PRO A 204 -11.86 4.41 -11.93
CA PRO A 204 -13.30 4.25 -12.18
C PRO A 204 -13.64 3.66 -13.55
N GLY A 205 -12.89 4.04 -14.58
CA GLY A 205 -13.05 3.47 -15.94
C GLY A 205 -12.80 1.96 -16.07
N ASN A 206 -12.31 1.28 -15.01
CA ASN A 206 -12.24 -0.18 -14.96
C ASN A 206 -13.40 -0.82 -14.18
N CYS A 207 -14.37 -0.03 -13.72
CA CYS A 207 -15.64 -0.53 -13.20
C CYS A 207 -16.60 -0.80 -14.36
N ASN A 208 -16.87 -2.07 -14.63
CA ASN A 208 -17.80 -2.50 -15.67
C ASN A 208 -18.89 -3.40 -15.06
N ASP A 209 -19.96 -3.67 -15.82
CA ASP A 209 -21.10 -4.44 -15.29
C ASP A 209 -20.71 -5.86 -14.87
N GLY A 210 -19.68 -6.44 -15.51
CA GLY A 210 -19.15 -7.76 -15.15
C GLY A 210 -18.56 -7.80 -13.74
N ASN A 211 -17.79 -6.77 -13.36
CA ASN A 211 -17.10 -6.74 -12.07
C ASN A 211 -17.82 -5.92 -10.99
N ARG A 212 -18.84 -5.12 -11.35
CA ARG A 212 -19.55 -4.22 -10.42
C ARG A 212 -20.27 -4.96 -9.29
N ASN A 213 -20.84 -6.12 -9.60
CA ASN A 213 -21.65 -6.90 -8.65
C ASN A 213 -20.84 -7.97 -7.90
N GLU A 214 -19.56 -8.10 -8.20
CA GLU A 214 -18.70 -9.05 -7.50
C GLU A 214 -18.47 -8.62 -6.05
N ILE A 215 -18.40 -9.60 -5.15
CA ILE A 215 -17.98 -9.39 -3.75
C ILE A 215 -16.58 -8.74 -3.69
N TRP A 216 -15.77 -8.95 -4.72
CA TRP A 216 -14.41 -8.43 -4.87
C TRP A 216 -14.30 -7.45 -6.04
N HIS A 217 -15.23 -6.50 -6.14
CA HIS A 217 -15.18 -5.49 -7.20
C HIS A 217 -13.94 -4.58 -7.11
N PRO A 218 -13.46 -4.02 -8.23
CA PRO A 218 -12.39 -3.03 -8.23
C PRO A 218 -12.72 -1.84 -7.32
N ARG A 219 -11.71 -1.24 -6.70
CA ARG A 219 -11.89 0.01 -5.95
C ARG A 219 -12.33 1.17 -6.86
N GLY A 220 -12.05 1.08 -8.16
CA GLY A 220 -12.64 1.96 -9.18
C GLY A 220 -14.16 2.03 -9.13
N CYS A 221 -14.84 0.93 -8.76
CA CYS A 221 -16.30 0.96 -8.59
C CYS A 221 -16.74 1.79 -7.37
N GLU A 222 -15.93 1.87 -6.32
CA GLU A 222 -16.17 2.80 -5.22
C GLU A 222 -15.93 4.24 -5.65
N ALA A 223 -14.88 4.49 -6.44
CA ALA A 223 -14.61 5.80 -7.04
C ALA A 223 -15.83 6.32 -7.82
N GLU A 224 -16.40 5.45 -8.68
CA GLU A 224 -17.54 5.80 -9.52
C GLU A 224 -18.78 6.18 -8.71
N LYS A 225 -19.03 5.54 -7.57
CA LYS A 225 -20.14 5.91 -6.67
C LYS A 225 -20.00 7.31 -6.08
N HIS A 226 -18.78 7.82 -5.97
CA HIS A 226 -18.49 9.13 -5.39
C HIS A 226 -18.09 10.17 -6.44
N ARG A 227 -18.29 9.88 -7.74
CA ARG A 227 -17.89 10.74 -8.86
C ARG A 227 -18.38 12.18 -8.72
N ASP A 228 -19.63 12.35 -8.33
CA ASP A 228 -20.27 13.67 -8.23
C ASP A 228 -20.00 14.37 -6.90
N GLN A 229 -19.21 13.77 -6.00
CA GLN A 229 -18.86 14.38 -4.72
C GLN A 229 -17.69 15.37 -4.90
N PRO A 230 -17.91 16.67 -4.67
CA PRO A 230 -16.87 17.68 -4.85
C PRO A 230 -15.80 17.55 -3.76
N GLY A 231 -14.56 17.93 -4.09
CA GLY A 231 -13.45 18.02 -3.14
C GLY A 231 -12.76 16.71 -2.78
N LEU A 232 -13.22 15.56 -3.30
CA LEU A 232 -12.51 14.30 -3.13
C LEU A 232 -11.23 14.30 -3.96
N ILE A 233 -10.10 14.08 -3.28
CA ILE A 233 -8.78 13.97 -3.94
C ILE A 233 -8.74 12.86 -5.00
N GLN A 234 -9.51 11.79 -4.79
CA GLN A 234 -9.67 10.71 -5.74
C GLN A 234 -10.27 11.21 -7.07
N ASN A 235 -11.31 12.05 -7.00
CA ASN A 235 -11.96 12.59 -8.18
C ASN A 235 -11.03 13.53 -8.93
N ARG A 236 -10.30 14.37 -8.18
CA ARG A 236 -9.26 15.24 -8.74
C ARG A 236 -8.23 14.43 -9.54
N ILE A 237 -7.75 13.31 -9.02
CA ILE A 237 -6.74 12.49 -9.70
C ILE A 237 -7.33 11.70 -10.88
N LEU A 238 -8.44 11.00 -10.68
CA LEU A 238 -8.93 9.98 -11.62
C LEU A 238 -9.96 10.49 -12.64
N TYR A 239 -10.55 11.66 -12.44
CA TYR A 239 -11.45 12.28 -13.43
C TYR A 239 -10.85 13.54 -14.05
N ASP A 240 -10.29 14.44 -13.24
CA ASP A 240 -9.78 15.71 -13.78
C ASP A 240 -8.39 15.52 -14.40
N CYS A 241 -7.46 14.95 -13.62
CA CYS A 241 -6.05 14.86 -14.00
C CYS A 241 -5.79 13.74 -15.04
N PHE A 242 -6.30 12.54 -14.77
CA PHE A 242 -6.02 11.33 -15.56
C PHE A 242 -7.31 10.53 -15.78
N PRO A 243 -8.21 10.99 -16.67
CA PRO A 243 -9.51 10.34 -16.92
C PRO A 243 -9.40 8.98 -17.63
N SER A 244 -8.26 8.68 -18.25
CA SER A 244 -8.05 7.43 -18.96
C SER A 244 -7.81 6.27 -17.99
N PRO A 245 -8.54 5.15 -18.09
CA PRO A 245 -8.25 3.95 -17.31
C PRO A 245 -6.91 3.29 -17.69
N ALA A 246 -6.33 3.67 -18.84
CA ALA A 246 -4.98 3.28 -19.21
C ALA A 246 -3.95 4.16 -18.48
N MET A 247 -2.85 3.56 -18.04
CA MET A 247 -1.88 4.26 -17.19
C MET A 247 -0.87 5.13 -17.96
N GLU A 248 -0.84 5.11 -19.30
CA GLU A 248 0.20 5.80 -20.08
C GLU A 248 0.31 7.30 -19.75
N GLU A 249 -0.81 8.02 -19.76
CA GLU A 249 -0.84 9.46 -19.47
C GLU A 249 -0.40 9.73 -18.03
N PHE A 250 -0.90 8.94 -17.07
CA PHE A 250 -0.48 9.00 -15.68
C PHE A 250 1.04 8.79 -15.54
N ALA A 251 1.60 7.74 -16.13
CA ALA A 251 3.01 7.38 -16.07
C ALA A 251 3.91 8.40 -16.80
N GLN A 252 3.43 9.04 -17.86
CA GLN A 252 4.16 10.09 -18.58
C GLN A 252 4.25 11.39 -17.77
N ALA A 253 3.29 11.67 -16.89
CA ALA A 253 3.19 12.91 -16.11
C ALA A 253 4.14 13.00 -14.92
N ILE A 254 4.44 11.87 -14.26
CA ILE A 254 5.15 11.83 -12.97
C ILE A 254 6.59 12.37 -13.01
N LEU A 255 7.20 12.44 -14.20
CA LEU A 255 8.58 12.90 -14.37
C LEU A 255 8.77 13.59 -15.73
N ARG A 256 9.62 14.62 -15.75
CA ARG A 256 9.99 15.35 -16.98
C ARG A 256 10.81 14.52 -17.99
N PRO A 257 10.71 14.86 -19.29
CA PRO A 257 9.77 15.82 -19.92
C PRO A 257 8.36 15.22 -20.01
N TRP A 258 7.29 16.03 -20.08
CA TRP A 258 5.93 15.51 -20.30
C TRP A 258 5.30 16.17 -21.53
N ARG A 259 4.31 15.51 -22.15
CA ARG A 259 3.68 15.96 -23.39
C ARG A 259 2.47 16.87 -23.09
N ARG A 260 2.07 17.73 -24.02
CA ARG A 260 0.92 18.63 -23.81
C ARG A 260 -0.42 17.91 -23.65
N GLY A 261 -0.55 16.72 -24.25
CA GLY A 261 -1.75 15.87 -24.20
C GLY A 261 -1.82 14.92 -22.99
N THR A 262 -0.93 15.05 -22.00
CA THR A 262 -0.88 14.12 -20.85
C THR A 262 -1.97 14.36 -19.80
N PHE A 263 -2.76 15.43 -19.91
CA PHE A 263 -3.78 15.80 -18.93
C PHE A 263 -5.09 16.16 -19.61
N GLY A 264 -6.16 16.25 -18.81
CA GLY A 264 -7.44 16.80 -19.26
C GLY A 264 -7.29 18.14 -20.01
N PRO A 265 -8.04 18.34 -21.11
CA PRO A 265 -7.84 19.48 -22.01
C PRO A 265 -8.09 20.84 -21.33
N ASN A 266 -8.95 20.87 -20.32
CA ASN A 266 -9.44 22.09 -19.68
C ASN A 266 -8.61 22.55 -18.46
N LEU A 267 -7.52 21.85 -18.13
CA LEU A 267 -6.71 22.20 -16.96
C LEU A 267 -5.76 23.37 -17.27
N THR A 268 -5.74 24.34 -16.36
CA THR A 268 -4.76 25.43 -16.37
C THR A 268 -3.35 24.92 -16.11
N LYS A 269 -2.34 25.78 -16.31
CA LYS A 269 -0.93 25.41 -16.10
C LYS A 269 -0.63 24.97 -14.66
N ASP A 270 -1.26 25.61 -13.68
CA ASP A 270 -1.02 25.32 -12.27
C ASP A 270 -1.75 24.04 -11.83
N GLU A 271 -2.95 23.81 -12.33
CA GLU A 271 -3.65 22.54 -12.12
C GLU A 271 -2.91 21.36 -12.75
N ARG A 272 -2.36 21.51 -13.95
CA ARG A 272 -1.49 20.47 -14.55
C ARG A 272 -0.28 20.19 -13.67
N ARG A 273 0.30 21.21 -13.02
CA ARG A 273 1.43 21.04 -12.10
C ARG A 273 1.01 20.28 -10.85
N GLU A 274 -0.16 20.62 -10.29
CA GLU A 274 -0.77 19.91 -9.17
C GLU A 274 -1.05 18.44 -9.51
N CYS A 275 -1.67 18.15 -10.66
CA CYS A 275 -1.91 16.80 -11.14
C CYS A 275 -0.63 15.95 -11.20
N ARG A 276 0.47 16.54 -11.68
CA ARG A 276 1.78 15.87 -11.69
C ARG A 276 2.31 15.60 -10.30
N TRP A 277 2.16 16.57 -9.40
CA TRP A 277 2.57 16.42 -8.01
C TRP A 277 1.81 15.27 -7.35
N LEU A 278 0.48 15.25 -7.49
CA LEU A 278 -0.37 14.19 -6.95
C LEU A 278 -0.02 12.82 -7.53
N ALA A 279 0.16 12.70 -8.85
CA ALA A 279 0.56 11.46 -9.48
C ALA A 279 1.91 10.94 -8.94
N ARG A 280 2.86 11.85 -8.76
CA ARG A 280 4.18 11.51 -8.21
C ARG A 280 4.07 11.05 -6.75
N GLU A 281 3.35 11.77 -5.90
CA GLU A 281 3.15 11.36 -4.50
C GLU A 281 2.45 10.00 -4.40
N MET A 282 1.48 9.76 -5.28
CA MET A 282 0.77 8.49 -5.34
C MET A 282 1.74 7.34 -5.67
N VAL A 283 2.57 7.46 -6.72
CA VAL A 283 3.57 6.43 -7.08
C VAL A 283 4.63 6.24 -5.99
N GLN A 284 5.05 7.30 -5.31
CA GLN A 284 6.05 7.22 -4.23
C GLN A 284 5.47 6.65 -2.92
N GLY A 285 4.15 6.47 -2.82
CA GLY A 285 3.49 6.08 -1.58
C GLY A 285 3.54 7.18 -0.50
N SER A 286 3.63 8.45 -0.90
CA SER A 286 3.59 9.60 0.01
C SER A 286 2.28 10.39 -0.07
N GLY A 287 1.36 9.97 -0.94
CA GLY A 287 0.05 10.59 -1.11
C GLY A 287 -0.93 10.31 0.04
N THR A 288 -2.14 10.84 -0.08
CA THR A 288 -3.23 10.59 0.89
C THR A 288 -3.94 9.27 0.60
N TRP A 289 -4.62 8.70 1.60
CA TRP A 289 -5.39 7.45 1.46
C TRP A 289 -6.37 7.46 0.26
N GLY A 290 -6.98 8.61 -0.02
CA GLY A 290 -7.94 8.78 -1.12
C GLY A 290 -7.35 8.58 -2.52
N SER A 291 -6.03 8.78 -2.69
CA SER A 291 -5.37 8.63 -3.98
C SER A 291 -5.22 7.17 -4.44
N GLY A 292 -5.28 6.21 -3.53
CA GLY A 292 -5.15 4.79 -3.82
C GLY A 292 -4.35 4.08 -2.75
N PRO A 293 -4.98 3.37 -1.79
CA PRO A 293 -4.26 2.83 -0.64
C PRO A 293 -3.20 1.82 -1.05
N HIS A 294 -3.43 0.98 -2.06
CA HIS A 294 -2.41 0.03 -2.52
C HIS A 294 -1.16 0.71 -3.11
N MET A 295 -1.20 2.01 -3.41
CA MET A 295 -0.02 2.80 -3.76
C MET A 295 0.67 3.36 -2.51
N LEU A 296 -0.13 3.84 -1.54
CA LEU A 296 0.33 4.33 -0.24
C LEU A 296 1.04 3.25 0.59
N TYR A 297 0.43 2.08 0.71
CA TYR A 297 0.99 0.92 1.42
C TYR A 297 1.90 0.13 0.47
N ASN A 298 3.07 0.70 0.17
CA ASN A 298 4.10 0.10 -0.67
C ASN A 298 5.03 -0.86 0.14
N TYR A 299 6.05 -1.43 -0.51
CA TYR A 299 7.00 -2.33 0.17
C TYR A 299 7.66 -1.69 1.40
N ALA A 300 8.03 -0.40 1.34
CA ALA A 300 8.68 0.28 2.46
C ALA A 300 7.77 0.33 3.70
N PHE A 301 6.47 0.57 3.51
CA PHE A 301 5.50 0.55 4.61
C PHE A 301 5.52 -0.79 5.36
N TYR A 302 5.46 -1.91 4.63
CA TYR A 302 5.42 -3.24 5.23
C TYR A 302 6.77 -3.63 5.84
N ALA A 303 7.88 -3.37 5.12
CA ALA A 303 9.22 -3.70 5.57
C ALA A 303 9.55 -3.02 6.91
N GLN A 304 9.26 -1.71 7.04
CA GLN A 304 9.49 -0.95 8.27
C GLN A 304 8.74 -1.49 9.50
N ARG A 305 7.57 -2.11 9.29
CA ARG A 305 6.71 -2.60 10.37
C ARG A 305 6.91 -4.08 10.68
N SER A 306 7.56 -4.82 9.79
CA SER A 306 7.76 -6.27 9.91
C SER A 306 9.24 -6.66 9.70
N ILE A 307 9.65 -6.95 8.48
CA ILE A 307 10.95 -7.55 8.14
C ILE A 307 12.14 -6.76 8.70
N TRP A 308 12.13 -5.43 8.60
CA TRP A 308 13.22 -4.60 9.14
C TRP A 308 13.13 -4.38 10.64
N LYS A 309 11.91 -4.41 11.19
CA LYS A 309 11.70 -4.30 12.65
C LYS A 309 12.12 -5.57 13.38
N TYR A 310 12.00 -6.73 12.74
CA TYR A 310 12.35 -8.04 13.29
C TYR A 310 13.35 -8.76 12.39
N PRO A 311 14.60 -8.26 12.28
CA PRO A 311 15.56 -8.69 11.25
C PRO A 311 16.09 -10.12 11.44
N THR A 312 15.85 -10.74 12.60
CA THR A 312 16.27 -12.11 12.91
C THR A 312 15.25 -13.17 12.49
N LYS A 313 14.05 -12.77 12.07
CA LYS A 313 12.98 -13.70 11.65
C LYS A 313 13.22 -14.20 10.24
N GLU A 314 12.81 -15.43 9.98
CA GLU A 314 12.86 -16.02 8.65
C GLU A 314 11.97 -15.22 7.69
N VAL A 315 12.41 -15.06 6.43
CA VAL A 315 11.62 -14.42 5.39
C VAL A 315 11.43 -15.40 4.24
N PHE A 316 10.18 -15.70 3.94
CA PHE A 316 9.75 -16.42 2.75
C PHE A 316 9.12 -15.46 1.76
N GLY A 317 9.17 -15.80 0.49
CA GLY A 317 8.68 -14.97 -0.61
C GLY A 317 7.96 -15.81 -1.65
N VAL A 318 6.87 -15.26 -2.17
CA VAL A 318 6.13 -15.79 -3.32
C VAL A 318 6.04 -14.67 -4.35
N ARG A 319 6.61 -14.87 -5.53
CA ARG A 319 6.57 -13.93 -6.64
C ARG A 319 5.26 -14.11 -7.39
N THR A 320 4.56 -13.02 -7.68
CA THR A 320 3.28 -13.04 -8.41
C THR A 320 3.46 -13.64 -9.80
N GLU A 321 4.60 -13.38 -10.42
CA GLU A 321 4.97 -13.87 -11.75
C GLU A 321 5.24 -15.39 -11.77
N HIS A 322 5.45 -16.01 -10.59
CA HIS A 322 5.74 -17.42 -10.40
C HIS A 322 4.94 -18.00 -9.21
N GLU A 323 3.69 -17.52 -9.05
CA GLU A 323 2.95 -17.68 -7.78
C GLU A 323 2.75 -19.16 -7.45
N LEU A 324 2.31 -19.96 -8.42
CA LEU A 324 2.07 -21.38 -8.20
C LEU A 324 3.37 -22.15 -7.96
N GLU A 325 4.44 -21.91 -8.74
CA GLU A 325 5.70 -22.62 -8.57
C GLU A 325 6.33 -22.31 -7.21
N ASP A 326 6.36 -21.04 -6.82
CA ASP A 326 6.94 -20.60 -5.54
C ASP A 326 6.15 -21.17 -4.34
N ILE A 327 4.82 -21.24 -4.44
CA ILE A 327 3.94 -21.79 -3.38
C ILE A 327 4.14 -23.30 -3.22
N VAL A 328 4.16 -24.05 -4.33
CA VAL A 328 4.37 -25.51 -4.31
C VAL A 328 5.73 -25.84 -3.72
N ALA A 329 6.78 -25.14 -4.17
CA ALA A 329 8.14 -25.34 -3.68
C ALA A 329 8.27 -24.97 -2.20
N LEU A 330 7.70 -23.83 -1.78
CA LEU A 330 7.72 -23.41 -0.38
C LEU A 330 6.98 -24.40 0.51
N ASP A 331 5.83 -24.93 0.08
CA ASP A 331 5.09 -25.90 0.87
C ASP A 331 5.88 -27.20 1.07
N ALA A 332 6.44 -27.76 0.01
CA ALA A 332 7.30 -28.94 0.09
C ALA A 332 8.49 -28.69 1.03
N LEU A 333 9.10 -27.50 0.95
CA LEU A 333 10.20 -27.09 1.83
C LEU A 333 9.79 -26.98 3.30
N LEU A 334 8.51 -26.71 3.58
CA LEU A 334 7.93 -26.68 4.92
C LEU A 334 7.41 -28.04 5.40
N GLY A 335 7.65 -29.12 4.65
CA GLY A 335 7.22 -30.48 4.97
C GLY A 335 5.80 -30.82 4.50
N GLY A 336 5.21 -29.99 3.64
CA GLY A 336 3.97 -30.28 2.95
C GLY A 336 4.18 -31.15 1.72
N ASN A 337 3.10 -31.43 1.00
CA ASN A 337 3.09 -32.28 -0.19
C ASN A 337 3.06 -31.47 -1.51
N GLY A 338 3.00 -30.13 -1.44
CA GLY A 338 2.90 -29.25 -2.60
C GLY A 338 1.58 -29.36 -3.36
N GLN A 339 0.57 -30.05 -2.81
CA GLN A 339 -0.71 -30.26 -3.49
C GLN A 339 -1.69 -29.13 -3.17
N PHE A 340 -1.71 -28.13 -4.03
CA PHE A 340 -2.75 -27.11 -4.05
C PHE A 340 -3.78 -27.49 -5.11
N ARG A 341 -5.09 -27.41 -4.79
CA ARG A 341 -6.15 -27.73 -5.75
C ARG A 341 -5.99 -26.86 -7.00
N GLU A 342 -5.81 -27.49 -8.16
CA GLU A 342 -5.45 -26.91 -9.49
C GLU A 342 -6.38 -25.80 -10.03
N ASN A 343 -7.38 -25.33 -9.28
CA ASN A 343 -8.34 -24.32 -9.74
C ASN A 343 -7.85 -22.86 -9.54
N ALA A 344 -6.55 -22.63 -9.50
CA ALA A 344 -5.98 -21.35 -9.09
C ALA A 344 -5.58 -20.42 -10.24
N GLU A 345 -6.20 -20.54 -11.43
CA GLU A 345 -6.47 -19.36 -12.26
C GLU A 345 -7.50 -18.44 -11.58
N VAL A 346 -7.34 -18.19 -10.27
CA VAL A 346 -7.92 -17.03 -9.62
C VAL A 346 -7.06 -15.86 -10.06
N SER A 347 -7.24 -15.52 -11.33
CA SER A 347 -6.83 -14.27 -11.89
C SER A 347 -7.44 -13.18 -10.98
N HIS A 348 -6.68 -12.14 -10.64
CA HIS A 348 -7.12 -11.12 -9.69
C HIS A 348 -8.22 -10.20 -10.26
N GLY A 349 -8.93 -10.64 -11.31
CA GLY A 349 -9.84 -9.88 -12.14
C GLY A 349 -9.15 -8.79 -12.96
N SER A 350 -7.82 -8.69 -12.88
CA SER A 350 -7.05 -7.62 -13.53
C SER A 350 -6.93 -7.77 -15.03
N GLU A 351 -7.27 -8.96 -15.51
CA GLU A 351 -7.32 -9.39 -16.91
C GLU A 351 -8.52 -8.73 -17.60
N GLY A 352 -9.59 -8.44 -16.85
CA GLY A 352 -10.76 -7.72 -17.33
C GLY A 352 -10.65 -6.19 -17.31
N TYR A 353 -9.50 -5.64 -16.89
CA TYR A 353 -9.28 -4.18 -16.91
C TYR A 353 -8.83 -3.72 -18.29
N VAL A 354 -9.04 -2.45 -18.61
CA VAL A 354 -8.51 -1.83 -19.84
C VAL A 354 -7.01 -2.05 -19.90
N ALA A 355 -6.52 -2.55 -21.03
CA ALA A 355 -5.09 -2.78 -21.23
C ALA A 355 -4.32 -1.46 -21.10
N SER A 356 -3.18 -1.52 -20.40
CA SER A 356 -2.31 -0.35 -20.19
C SER A 356 -0.94 -0.61 -20.79
N PRO A 357 -0.80 -0.75 -22.13
CA PRO A 357 0.51 -0.83 -22.73
C PRO A 357 1.23 0.49 -22.46
N LEU A 358 2.34 0.44 -21.73
CA LEU A 358 3.15 1.60 -21.47
C LEU A 358 4.26 1.71 -22.50
N SER A 359 4.55 2.93 -22.94
CA SER A 359 5.75 3.18 -23.74
C SER A 359 7.02 2.95 -22.93
N THR A 360 8.14 2.70 -23.61
CA THR A 360 9.46 2.58 -22.96
C THR A 360 9.78 3.81 -22.10
N GLU A 361 9.41 5.01 -22.57
CA GLU A 361 9.59 6.26 -21.82
C GLU A 361 8.78 6.26 -20.51
N ALA A 362 7.51 5.84 -20.56
CA ALA A 362 6.65 5.75 -19.38
C ALA A 362 7.19 4.74 -18.35
N TYR A 363 7.65 3.57 -18.80
CA TYR A 363 8.32 2.58 -17.95
C TYR A 363 9.54 3.17 -17.24
N GLN A 364 10.44 3.83 -17.99
CA GLN A 364 11.64 4.46 -17.43
C GLN A 364 11.29 5.53 -16.38
N LYS A 365 10.25 6.33 -16.61
CA LYS A 365 9.79 7.35 -15.65
C LYS A 365 9.25 6.72 -14.37
N LEU A 366 8.43 5.67 -14.49
CA LEU A 366 7.91 4.93 -13.35
C LEU A 366 9.04 4.36 -12.51
N CYS A 367 9.97 3.63 -13.13
CA CYS A 367 11.12 3.07 -12.43
C CYS A 367 11.92 4.14 -11.70
N CYS A 368 12.09 5.31 -12.32
CA CYS A 368 12.84 6.40 -11.72
C CYS A 368 12.14 6.99 -10.49
N VAL A 369 10.82 7.16 -10.51
CA VAL A 369 10.04 7.61 -9.35
C VAL A 369 9.97 6.53 -8.26
N LEU A 370 9.96 5.26 -8.66
CA LEU A 370 9.98 4.09 -7.79
C LEU A 370 11.37 3.70 -7.30
N GLU A 371 12.41 4.50 -7.52
CA GLU A 371 13.80 4.12 -7.21
C GLU A 371 13.99 3.62 -5.78
N MET A 372 13.45 4.32 -4.79
CA MET A 372 13.51 3.89 -3.39
C MET A 372 12.74 2.59 -3.15
N GLU A 373 11.60 2.44 -3.80
CA GLU A 373 10.77 1.25 -3.63
C GLU A 373 11.40 0.01 -4.25
N ILE A 374 12.07 0.17 -5.40
CA ILE A 374 12.87 -0.86 -6.07
C ILE A 374 14.03 -1.29 -5.16
N ASP A 375 14.67 -0.35 -4.45
CA ASP A 375 15.71 -0.68 -3.46
C ASP A 375 15.17 -1.55 -2.33
N VAL A 376 14.02 -1.19 -1.75
CA VAL A 376 13.36 -2.02 -0.72
C VAL A 376 12.98 -3.38 -1.26
N TYR A 377 12.40 -3.44 -2.46
CA TYR A 377 12.02 -4.69 -3.10
C TYR A 377 13.22 -5.63 -3.30
N GLN A 378 14.37 -5.09 -3.74
CA GLN A 378 15.60 -5.86 -3.89
C GLN A 378 16.13 -6.36 -2.55
N ASP A 379 16.15 -5.54 -1.49
CA ASP A 379 16.53 -5.97 -0.14
C ASP A 379 15.62 -7.10 0.37
N LEU A 380 14.29 -6.96 0.22
CA LEU A 380 13.34 -8.00 0.60
C LEU A 380 13.61 -9.30 -0.17
N LEU A 381 13.78 -9.21 -1.50
CA LEU A 381 14.07 -10.36 -2.35
C LEU A 381 15.35 -11.09 -1.93
N GLN A 382 16.41 -10.36 -1.57
CA GLN A 382 17.66 -10.97 -1.12
C GLN A 382 17.50 -11.70 0.22
N ARG A 383 16.63 -11.23 1.10
CA ARG A 383 16.32 -11.87 2.39
C ARG A 383 15.48 -13.15 2.27
N VAL A 384 14.79 -13.35 1.15
CA VAL A 384 13.92 -14.52 0.96
C VAL A 384 14.74 -15.80 0.97
N LEU A 385 14.39 -16.74 1.85
CA LEU A 385 15.11 -17.99 2.06
C LEU A 385 14.73 -19.07 1.06
N ASN A 386 13.47 -19.15 0.63
CA ASN A 386 12.97 -20.22 -0.25
C ASN A 386 13.25 -20.00 -1.75
N LEU A 387 13.89 -18.89 -2.11
CA LEU A 387 14.30 -18.61 -3.50
C LEU A 387 15.81 -18.79 -3.62
N ASN A 388 16.23 -19.56 -4.61
CA ASN A 388 17.65 -19.71 -4.93
C ASN A 388 18.21 -18.45 -5.62
N GLN A 389 19.54 -18.36 -5.73
CA GLN A 389 20.19 -17.18 -6.29
C GLN A 389 19.79 -16.92 -7.75
N THR A 390 19.60 -17.97 -8.54
CA THR A 390 19.16 -17.86 -9.95
C THR A 390 17.79 -17.19 -10.04
N ALA A 391 16.79 -17.66 -9.28
CA ALA A 391 15.44 -17.09 -9.26
C ALA A 391 15.44 -15.63 -8.78
N LYS A 392 16.27 -15.30 -7.79
CA LYS A 392 16.47 -13.91 -7.35
C LYS A 392 17.07 -13.06 -8.47
N GLN A 393 18.11 -13.55 -9.14
CA GLN A 393 18.78 -12.85 -10.23
C GLN A 393 17.85 -12.62 -11.43
N GLU A 394 17.13 -13.64 -11.88
CA GLU A 394 16.13 -13.53 -12.95
C GLU A 394 15.05 -12.49 -12.64
N THR A 395 14.62 -12.43 -11.37
CA THR A 395 13.64 -11.43 -10.91
C THR A 395 14.21 -10.01 -11.00
N VAL A 396 15.47 -9.82 -10.59
CA VAL A 396 16.17 -8.52 -10.69
C VAL A 396 16.43 -8.14 -12.16
N ASP A 397 16.82 -9.09 -13.01
CA ASP A 397 17.11 -8.86 -14.42
C ASP A 397 15.84 -8.54 -15.22
N SER A 398 14.73 -9.22 -14.92
CA SER A 398 13.41 -8.87 -15.46
C SER A 398 13.02 -7.43 -15.13
N LEU A 399 13.25 -7.00 -13.88
CA LEU A 399 13.03 -5.61 -13.47
C LEU A 399 13.98 -4.64 -14.19
N ARG A 400 15.27 -4.98 -14.28
CA ARG A 400 16.29 -4.17 -14.98
C ARG A 400 15.92 -3.96 -16.45
N HIS A 401 15.54 -5.04 -17.13
CA HIS A 401 15.11 -5.04 -18.52
C HIS A 401 13.86 -4.18 -18.71
N LYS A 402 12.82 -4.38 -17.88
CA LYS A 402 11.58 -3.58 -17.91
C LYS A 402 11.83 -2.09 -17.70
N CYS A 403 12.78 -1.74 -16.85
CA CYS A 403 13.18 -0.35 -16.61
C CYS A 403 14.14 0.23 -17.67
N GLY A 404 14.57 -0.57 -18.66
CA GLY A 404 15.53 -0.15 -19.68
C GLY A 404 16.89 0.25 -19.10
N ILE A 405 17.32 -0.39 -18.01
CA ILE A 405 18.55 -0.05 -17.29
C ILE A 405 19.73 -0.77 -17.94
N THR A 406 20.55 -0.02 -18.67
CA THR A 406 21.77 -0.54 -19.30
C THR A 406 23.02 -0.35 -18.44
N THR A 407 23.02 0.63 -17.53
CA THR A 407 24.12 0.93 -16.59
C THR A 407 24.06 0.09 -15.32
N THR A 408 25.01 0.26 -14.40
CA THR A 408 24.89 -0.31 -13.05
C THR A 408 23.70 0.28 -12.30
N TRP A 409 23.19 -0.42 -11.28
CA TRP A 409 22.12 0.08 -10.40
C TRP A 409 22.52 1.40 -9.74
N THR A 410 23.76 1.52 -9.26
CA THR A 410 24.28 2.73 -8.61
C THR A 410 24.25 3.94 -9.55
N GLU A 411 24.79 3.79 -10.76
CA GLU A 411 24.77 4.87 -11.76
C GLU A 411 23.35 5.27 -12.15
N TRP A 412 22.48 4.28 -12.36
CA TRP A 412 21.07 4.52 -12.66
C TRP A 412 20.37 5.30 -11.54
N ARG A 413 20.56 4.91 -10.27
CA ARG A 413 20.00 5.61 -9.10
C ARG A 413 20.49 7.06 -9.03
N VAL A 414 21.78 7.31 -9.24
CA VAL A 414 22.35 8.66 -9.25
C VAL A 414 21.71 9.52 -10.36
N MET A 415 21.61 8.97 -11.58
CA MET A 415 20.94 9.65 -12.70
C MET A 415 19.47 9.95 -12.37
N CYS A 416 18.77 9.00 -11.76
CA CYS A 416 17.37 9.15 -11.40
C CYS A 416 17.14 10.20 -10.32
N ARG A 417 17.91 10.18 -9.24
CA ARG A 417 17.85 11.19 -8.18
C ARG A 417 18.14 12.59 -8.71
N LYS A 418 19.11 12.73 -9.64
CA LYS A 418 19.37 14.01 -10.33
C LYS A 418 18.15 14.49 -11.13
N LYS A 419 17.49 13.60 -11.89
CA LYS A 419 16.26 13.92 -12.64
C LYS A 419 15.11 14.31 -11.69
N LEU A 420 14.89 13.54 -10.64
CA LEU A 420 13.86 13.79 -9.63
C LEU A 420 14.05 15.13 -8.91
N LYS A 421 15.30 15.49 -8.55
CA LYS A 421 15.64 16.77 -7.93
C LYS A 421 15.39 17.94 -8.88
N LYS A 422 15.80 17.82 -10.14
CA LYS A 422 15.53 18.85 -11.17
C LYS A 422 14.03 19.04 -11.39
N ASP A 423 13.27 17.96 -11.40
CA ASP A 423 11.81 18.01 -11.58
C ASP A 423 11.08 18.61 -10.37
N LEU A 424 11.53 18.30 -9.14
CA LEU A 424 10.95 18.83 -7.92
C LEU A 424 10.95 20.36 -7.86
N ARG A 425 12.02 20.99 -8.35
CA ARG A 425 12.14 22.46 -8.46
C ARG A 425 11.05 23.10 -9.32
N VAL A 426 10.50 22.35 -10.26
CA VAL A 426 9.43 22.80 -11.17
C VAL A 426 8.07 22.60 -10.54
N LEU A 427 7.88 21.48 -9.83
CA LEU A 427 6.62 21.14 -9.16
C LEU A 427 6.33 22.05 -7.97
N LYS A 428 7.36 22.42 -7.20
CA LYS A 428 7.22 23.29 -6.03
C LYS A 428 8.23 24.45 -6.07
N PRO A 429 8.00 25.50 -6.89
CA PRO A 429 8.91 26.64 -6.97
C PRO A 429 9.12 27.34 -5.62
N SER A 430 8.10 27.35 -4.76
CA SER A 430 8.17 27.93 -3.41
C SER A 430 9.17 27.23 -2.49
N LEU A 431 9.42 25.93 -2.67
CA LEU A 431 10.42 25.21 -1.86
C LEU A 431 11.86 25.56 -2.25
N VAL A 432 12.09 26.06 -3.47
CA VAL A 432 13.44 26.37 -3.99
C VAL A 432 13.99 27.67 -3.40
N VAL A 433 13.12 28.59 -2.99
CA VAL A 433 13.51 29.92 -2.48
C VAL A 433 14.29 29.83 -1.16
N ASN A 434 14.15 28.72 -0.42
CA ASN A 434 14.80 28.54 0.89
C ASN A 434 16.18 27.85 0.82
N GLU A 435 16.47 27.02 -0.19
CA GLU A 435 17.81 26.39 -0.32
C GLU A 435 18.91 27.43 -0.56
N THR A 436 18.63 28.48 -1.34
CA THR A 436 19.63 29.52 -1.67
C THR A 436 19.91 30.49 -0.52
N LYS A 437 18.98 30.63 0.44
CA LYS A 437 19.20 31.46 1.64
C LYS A 437 20.06 30.76 2.70
N LEU A 438 20.00 29.44 2.78
CA LEU A 438 20.80 28.66 3.73
C LEU A 438 22.29 28.56 3.37
N VAL A 439 22.65 28.77 2.10
CA VAL A 439 24.06 28.73 1.66
C VAL A 439 24.81 30.05 1.96
N ARG A 440 24.10 31.17 2.22
CA ARG A 440 24.76 32.47 2.51
C ARG A 440 25.01 32.78 4.00
N VAL A 441 24.72 31.86 4.92
CA VAL A 441 24.86 32.11 6.38
C VAL A 441 26.05 31.36 6.98
N ARG A 442 27.02 30.90 6.17
CA ARG A 442 28.19 30.14 6.67
C ARG A 442 29.57 30.70 6.32
N ASP A 443 29.68 31.90 5.74
CA ASP A 443 30.98 32.50 5.42
C ASP A 443 31.45 33.61 6.39
N ASP A 444 30.68 33.95 7.43
CA ASP A 444 31.16 34.82 8.50
C ASP A 444 31.78 33.98 9.63
N GLY A 445 32.85 33.26 9.31
CA GLY A 445 33.74 32.71 10.32
C GLY A 445 34.46 33.85 11.04
N PRO A 446 34.62 33.79 12.39
CA PRO A 446 35.35 34.82 13.11
C PRO A 446 36.79 34.89 12.62
N GLN A 447 37.20 36.07 12.16
CA GLN A 447 38.59 36.41 11.91
C GLN A 447 39.37 36.22 13.21
N GLN A 448 40.12 35.11 13.31
CA GLN A 448 41.24 35.01 14.25
C GLN A 448 42.37 35.90 13.73
N GLY A 449 42.45 37.14 14.22
CA GLY A 449 43.78 37.74 14.44
C GLY A 449 44.45 36.95 15.55
N GLY A 450 45.73 36.64 15.57
CA GLY A 450 46.94 37.15 14.91
C GLY A 450 48.08 36.79 15.88
N PRO A 451 49.34 36.65 15.43
CA PRO A 451 50.41 36.11 16.27
C PRO A 451 51.15 37.21 17.05
N LEU A 452 51.37 36.99 18.35
CA LEU A 452 52.63 37.15 19.11
C LEU A 452 52.40 36.88 20.60
#